data_AF-A0AB74D1U9-F1
#
_entry.id   AF-A0AB74D1U9-F1
#
_cell.length_a   1.000
_cell.length_b   1.000
_cell.length_c   1.000
_cell.angle_alpha   90.00
_cell.angle_beta   90.00
_cell.angle_gamma   90.00
#
_symmetry.space_group_name_H-M   'P 1'
#
loop_
_entity.id
_entity.type
_entity.pdbx_description
1 polymer ?
#
loop_
_entity_poly.entity_id
_entity_poly.type
_entity_poly.pdbx_seq_one_letter_code
_entity_poly.pdbx_strand_id
1 'polypeptide(L)'
;ITAGGLLSLPKTVFPGGALIGDDAGFLNASRIKGSHAAIKTGMLAADAAFDAVQAGRQSDELNAYPDAFKQSWLYTELYRARNFKQWMAKGLYIGTPMVFIEQKLMGGNVPWTLHHKHADHEMLKPASQCEPIEYPKPDGKLTFDRLSSVFISNTNHEENQPAHLTLKD
;
A
#
# COMPACT_ATOMS: atom_id res chain seq x y z
N ILE A 1 1.44 4.08 -4.24
CA ILE A 1 0.77 2.79 -3.95
C ILE A 1 1.33 2.22 -2.65
N THR A 2 0.52 1.51 -1.87
CA THR A 2 1.01 0.75 -0.71
C THR A 2 1.44 -0.65 -1.15
N ALA A 3 2.45 -1.23 -0.52
CA ALA A 3 2.96 -2.56 -0.90
C ALA A 3 3.25 -3.50 0.28
N GLY A 4 3.06 -3.05 1.52
CA GLY A 4 3.26 -3.87 2.72
C GLY A 4 2.16 -4.93 2.92
N GLY A 5 0.96 -4.68 2.39
CA GLY A 5 -0.17 -5.60 2.45
C GLY A 5 -0.65 -5.85 3.88
N LEU A 6 -1.21 -7.04 4.13
CA LEU A 6 -1.85 -7.39 5.41
C LEU A 6 -0.97 -7.11 6.63
N LEU A 7 0.33 -7.34 6.53
CA LEU A 7 1.28 -7.26 7.65
C LEU A 7 1.65 -5.82 8.03
N SER A 8 1.25 -4.85 7.21
CA SER A 8 1.49 -3.43 7.44
C SER A 8 0.20 -2.65 7.72
N LEU A 9 -0.94 -3.33 7.86
CA LEU A 9 -2.19 -2.67 8.21
C LEU A 9 -2.12 -2.13 9.65
N PRO A 10 -2.43 -0.84 9.88
CA PRO A 10 -2.53 -0.29 11.22
C PRO A 10 -3.85 -0.72 11.87
N LYS A 11 -4.09 -0.25 13.10
CA LYS A 11 -5.46 -0.21 13.63
C LYS A 11 -6.29 0.70 12.72
N THR A 12 -7.37 0.17 12.15
CA THR A 12 -8.16 0.87 11.11
C THR A 12 -9.33 1.69 11.67
N VAL A 13 -9.52 1.71 12.98
CA VAL A 13 -10.58 2.47 13.65
C VAL A 13 -10.03 3.22 14.86
N PHE A 14 -10.60 4.39 15.12
CA PHE A 14 -10.32 5.24 16.27
C PHE A 14 -11.59 6.02 16.64
N PRO A 15 -11.68 6.64 17.83
CA PRO A 15 -12.89 7.33 18.24
C PRO A 15 -13.30 8.41 17.23
N GLY A 16 -14.47 8.24 16.62
CA GLY A 16 -15.00 9.17 15.62
C GLY A 16 -14.45 9.01 14.20
N GLY A 17 -13.67 7.96 13.89
CA GLY A 17 -13.17 7.76 12.53
C GLY A 17 -12.63 6.37 12.20
N ALA A 18 -12.38 6.16 10.91
CA ALA A 18 -11.83 4.92 10.37
C ALA A 18 -10.94 5.19 9.15
N LEU A 19 -9.96 4.33 8.94
CA LEU A 19 -9.09 4.30 7.77
C LEU A 19 -9.58 3.22 6.80
N ILE A 20 -9.73 3.56 5.52
CA ILE A 20 -10.20 2.65 4.47
C ILE A 20 -9.28 2.69 3.25
N GLY A 21 -9.37 1.67 2.38
CA GLY A 21 -8.60 1.60 1.14
C GLY A 21 -7.08 1.71 1.31
N ASP A 22 -6.43 2.43 0.41
CA ASP A 22 -4.97 2.52 0.38
C ASP A 22 -4.40 3.41 1.49
N ASP A 23 -5.22 4.26 2.10
CA ASP A 23 -4.82 5.05 3.27
C ASP A 23 -4.53 4.14 4.48
N ALA A 24 -5.33 3.08 4.64
CA ALA A 24 -5.04 1.99 5.58
C ALA A 24 -4.02 0.98 5.04
N GLY A 25 -3.84 0.87 3.72
CA GLY A 25 -2.87 -0.03 3.09
C GLY A 25 -3.44 -1.36 2.58
N PHE A 26 -4.72 -1.43 2.20
CA PHE A 26 -5.38 -2.67 1.75
C PHE A 26 -4.99 -3.15 0.33
N LEU A 27 -3.98 -2.56 -0.32
CA LEU A 27 -3.58 -2.93 -1.66
C LEU A 27 -3.00 -4.35 -1.72
N ASN A 28 -3.45 -5.14 -2.70
CA ASN A 28 -2.82 -6.42 -3.02
C ASN A 28 -1.64 -6.21 -3.97
N ALA A 29 -0.43 -6.19 -3.41
CA ALA A 29 0.80 -5.92 -4.14
C ALA A 29 1.13 -6.97 -5.20
N SER A 30 0.75 -8.24 -5.00
CA SER A 30 1.05 -9.32 -5.94
C SER A 30 0.25 -9.20 -7.25
N ARG A 31 -0.90 -8.53 -7.19
CA ARG A 31 -1.79 -8.32 -8.33
C ARG A 31 -1.76 -6.90 -8.87
N ILE A 32 -1.12 -5.97 -8.13
CA ILE A 32 -1.18 -4.52 -8.38
C ILE A 32 -2.63 -4.04 -8.45
N LYS A 33 -3.45 -4.49 -7.48
CA LYS A 33 -4.88 -4.16 -7.40
C LYS A 33 -5.24 -3.66 -6.01
N GLY A 34 -5.70 -2.40 -5.94
CA GLY A 34 -6.21 -1.78 -4.71
C GLY A 34 -7.67 -1.33 -4.82
N SER A 35 -8.21 -1.08 -6.01
CA SER A 35 -9.54 -0.49 -6.17
C SER A 35 -10.67 -1.34 -5.59
N HIS A 36 -10.65 -2.66 -5.82
CA HIS A 36 -11.66 -3.58 -5.25
C HIS A 36 -11.53 -3.67 -3.73
N ALA A 37 -10.32 -3.60 -3.20
CA ALA A 37 -10.06 -3.57 -1.76
C ALA A 37 -10.55 -2.26 -1.12
N ALA A 38 -10.32 -1.12 -1.78
CA ALA A 38 -10.83 0.19 -1.36
C ALA A 38 -12.37 0.23 -1.34
N ILE A 39 -13.02 -0.28 -2.40
CA ILE A 39 -14.48 -0.38 -2.45
C ILE A 39 -14.99 -1.28 -1.31
N LYS A 40 -14.42 -2.47 -1.16
CA LYS A 40 -14.89 -3.42 -0.13
C LYS A 40 -14.72 -2.87 1.28
N THR A 41 -13.60 -2.22 1.56
CA THR A 41 -13.33 -1.63 2.88
C THR A 41 -14.22 -0.44 3.16
N GLY A 42 -14.49 0.40 2.15
CA GLY A 42 -15.51 1.45 2.24
C GLY A 42 -16.90 0.91 2.55
N MET A 43 -17.34 -0.17 1.89
CA MET A 43 -18.62 -0.82 2.17
C MET A 43 -18.69 -1.33 3.61
N LEU A 44 -17.67 -2.08 4.06
CA LEU A 44 -17.64 -2.64 5.42
C LEU A 44 -17.63 -1.55 6.50
N ALA A 45 -16.90 -0.45 6.27
CA ALA A 45 -16.89 0.69 7.19
C ALA A 45 -18.24 1.42 7.19
N ALA A 46 -18.89 1.55 6.02
CA ALA A 46 -20.21 2.16 5.91
C ALA A 46 -21.29 1.34 6.64
N ASP A 47 -21.28 0.01 6.50
CA ASP A 47 -22.20 -0.89 7.23
C ASP A 47 -22.03 -0.71 8.74
N ALA A 48 -20.78 -0.73 9.23
CA ALA A 48 -20.48 -0.54 10.65
C ALA A 48 -20.89 0.86 11.17
N ALA A 49 -20.69 1.91 10.37
CA ALA A 49 -21.08 3.27 10.71
C ALA A 49 -22.60 3.42 10.77
N PHE A 50 -23.31 2.84 9.80
CA PHE A 50 -24.76 2.88 9.74
C PHE A 50 -25.40 2.22 10.96
N ASP A 51 -24.95 1.02 11.33
CA ASP A 51 -25.42 0.32 12.52
C ASP A 51 -25.17 1.12 13.81
N ALA A 52 -24.00 1.77 13.91
CA ALA A 52 -23.67 2.61 15.06
C ALA A 52 -24.60 3.82 15.16
N VAL A 53 -24.88 4.49 14.03
CA VAL A 53 -25.80 5.63 13.97
C VAL A 53 -27.23 5.21 14.35
N GLN A 54 -27.71 4.07 13.84
CA GLN A 54 -29.03 3.55 14.20
C GLN A 54 -29.15 3.21 15.70
N ALA A 55 -28.07 2.73 16.30
CA ALA A 55 -27.99 2.47 17.74
C ALA A 55 -27.83 3.74 18.60
N GLY A 56 -27.79 4.93 17.99
CA GLY A 56 -27.60 6.20 18.69
C GLY A 56 -26.19 6.40 19.27
N ARG A 57 -25.20 5.63 18.80
CA ARG A 57 -23.81 5.75 19.23
C ARG A 57 -23.18 7.01 18.64
N GLN A 58 -22.25 7.60 19.39
CA GLN A 58 -21.54 8.83 18.99
C GLN A 58 -20.09 8.81 19.46
N SER A 59 -19.20 9.36 18.63
CA SER A 59 -17.78 9.62 18.97
C SER A 59 -16.99 8.41 19.49
N ASP A 60 -17.36 7.20 19.08
CA ASP A 60 -16.74 5.95 19.53
C ASP A 60 -16.08 5.19 18.38
N GLU A 61 -15.58 3.98 18.66
CA GLU A 61 -14.88 3.14 17.68
C GLU A 61 -15.83 2.17 16.97
N LEU A 62 -15.70 2.09 15.65
CA LEU A 62 -16.49 1.20 14.79
C LEU A 62 -15.91 -0.23 14.74
N ASN A 63 -15.78 -0.90 15.89
CA ASN A 63 -15.15 -2.23 15.99
C ASN A 63 -15.78 -3.32 15.09
N ALA A 64 -17.04 -3.17 14.69
CA ALA A 64 -17.68 -4.06 13.73
C ALA A 64 -16.96 -4.08 12.36
N TYR A 65 -16.34 -2.97 11.95
CA TYR A 65 -15.60 -2.88 10.70
C TYR A 65 -14.36 -3.81 10.63
N PRO A 66 -13.36 -3.70 11.53
CA PRO A 66 -12.20 -4.58 11.50
C PRO A 66 -12.57 -6.06 11.69
N ASP A 67 -13.62 -6.36 12.45
CA ASP A 67 -14.09 -7.73 12.62
C ASP A 67 -14.74 -8.28 11.33
N ALA A 68 -15.59 -7.49 10.68
CA ALA A 68 -16.16 -7.86 9.38
C ALA A 68 -15.08 -7.97 8.29
N PHE A 69 -14.03 -7.15 8.35
CA PHE A 69 -12.87 -7.27 7.46
C PHE A 69 -12.19 -8.63 7.63
N LYS A 70 -11.86 -9.07 8.86
CA LYS A 70 -11.22 -10.38 9.11
C LYS A 70 -12.03 -11.56 8.59
N GLN A 71 -13.36 -11.43 8.57
CA GLN A 71 -14.28 -12.46 8.06
C GLN A 71 -14.50 -12.37 6.53
N SER A 72 -14.00 -11.31 5.89
CA SER A 72 -14.24 -11.07 4.47
C SER A 72 -13.32 -11.85 3.54
N TRP A 73 -13.74 -11.97 2.28
CA TRP A 73 -12.89 -12.46 1.20
C TRP A 73 -11.62 -11.63 1.02
N LEU A 74 -11.64 -10.34 1.38
CA LEU A 74 -10.49 -9.45 1.23
C LEU A 74 -9.38 -9.83 2.21
N TYR A 75 -9.72 -10.16 3.46
CA TYR A 75 -8.72 -10.66 4.40
C TYR A 75 -8.08 -11.95 3.88
N THR A 76 -8.89 -12.87 3.35
CA THR A 76 -8.39 -14.11 2.75
C THR A 76 -7.46 -13.84 1.57
N GLU A 77 -7.81 -12.88 0.71
CA GLU A 77 -6.99 -12.46 -0.42
C GLU A 77 -5.64 -11.89 0.05
N LEU A 78 -5.65 -10.94 0.98
CA LEU A 78 -4.44 -10.31 1.48
C LEU A 78 -3.57 -11.27 2.30
N TYR A 79 -4.20 -12.18 3.06
CA TYR A 79 -3.50 -13.22 3.81
C TYR A 79 -2.75 -14.18 2.88
N ARG A 80 -3.35 -14.59 1.77
CA ARG A 80 -2.67 -15.43 0.76
C ARG A 80 -1.49 -14.71 0.12
N ALA A 81 -1.58 -13.40 -0.08
CA ALA A 81 -0.54 -12.59 -0.71
C ALA A 81 0.52 -12.04 0.28
N ARG A 82 0.38 -12.31 1.59
CA ARG A 82 1.07 -11.59 2.68
C ARG A 82 2.61 -11.58 2.63
N ASN A 83 3.21 -12.57 1.99
CA ASN A 83 4.68 -12.72 1.90
C ASN A 83 5.25 -12.27 0.53
N PHE A 84 4.40 -11.87 -0.42
CA PHE A 84 4.83 -11.60 -1.80
C PHE A 84 5.91 -10.51 -1.85
N LYS A 85 5.67 -9.36 -1.23
CA LYS A 85 6.60 -8.22 -1.27
C LYS A 85 7.92 -8.54 -0.58
N GLN A 86 7.88 -9.33 0.48
CA GLN A 86 9.01 -9.77 1.30
C GLN A 86 9.91 -10.71 0.50
N TRP A 87 9.33 -11.63 -0.28
CA TRP A 87 10.10 -12.46 -1.20
C TRP A 87 10.70 -11.63 -2.33
N MET A 88 9.92 -10.75 -2.95
CA MET A 88 10.41 -9.90 -4.05
C MET A 88 11.50 -8.90 -3.61
N ALA A 89 11.50 -8.49 -2.34
CA ALA A 89 12.57 -7.67 -1.76
C ALA A 89 13.92 -8.40 -1.67
N LYS A 90 13.95 -9.74 -1.77
CA LYS A 90 15.17 -10.55 -1.86
C LYS A 90 15.71 -10.67 -3.30
N GLY A 91 15.16 -9.88 -4.23
CA GLY A 91 15.55 -9.88 -5.64
C GLY A 91 14.80 -10.93 -6.48
N LEU A 92 14.87 -10.78 -7.79
CA LEU A 92 14.08 -11.57 -8.75
C LEU A 92 14.40 -13.08 -8.68
N TYR A 93 15.68 -13.43 -8.53
CA TYR A 93 16.14 -14.83 -8.56
C TYR A 93 15.69 -15.66 -7.36
N ILE A 94 15.58 -15.06 -6.17
CA ILE A 94 15.07 -15.73 -4.97
C ILE A 94 13.58 -15.52 -4.81
N GLY A 95 13.10 -14.31 -5.10
CA GLY A 95 11.70 -13.95 -4.92
C GLY A 95 10.78 -14.75 -5.82
N THR A 96 11.13 -14.93 -7.10
CA THR A 96 10.25 -15.59 -8.08
C THR A 96 9.99 -17.06 -7.75
N PRO A 97 11.00 -17.92 -7.48
CA PRO A 97 10.76 -19.30 -7.10
C PRO A 97 9.96 -19.43 -5.81
N MET A 98 10.24 -18.59 -4.81
CA MET A 98 9.53 -18.65 -3.53
C MET A 98 8.07 -18.22 -3.65
N VAL A 99 7.78 -17.15 -4.39
CA VAL A 99 6.40 -16.77 -4.71
C VAL A 99 5.69 -17.89 -5.47
N PHE A 100 6.36 -18.55 -6.42
CA PHE A 100 5.79 -19.70 -7.13
C PHE A 100 5.44 -20.84 -6.17
N ILE A 101 6.35 -21.22 -5.27
CA ILE A 101 6.11 -22.27 -4.28
C ILE A 101 4.91 -21.91 -3.40
N GLU A 102 4.89 -20.71 -2.81
CA GLU A 102 3.83 -20.32 -1.91
C GLU A 102 2.47 -20.21 -2.62
N GLN A 103 2.43 -19.56 -3.78
CA GLN A 103 1.16 -19.26 -4.46
C GLN A 103 0.64 -20.45 -5.27
N LYS A 104 1.52 -21.16 -6.00
CA LYS A 104 1.12 -22.22 -6.94
C LYS A 104 1.09 -23.59 -6.28
N LEU A 105 2.08 -23.94 -5.46
CA LEU A 105 2.14 -25.27 -4.83
C LEU A 105 1.34 -25.30 -3.53
N MET A 106 1.36 -24.23 -2.73
CA MET A 106 0.74 -24.19 -1.41
C MET A 106 -0.54 -23.34 -1.34
N GLY A 107 -0.98 -22.76 -2.47
CA GLY A 107 -2.22 -21.98 -2.54
C GLY A 107 -2.28 -20.74 -1.63
N GLY A 108 -1.12 -20.20 -1.23
CA GLY A 108 -0.99 -19.09 -0.28
C GLY A 108 -1.18 -19.48 1.18
N ASN A 109 -1.41 -20.75 1.49
CA ASN A 109 -1.61 -21.25 2.85
C ASN A 109 -0.32 -21.85 3.43
N VAL A 110 0.70 -21.00 3.56
CA VAL A 110 1.99 -21.40 4.14
C VAL A 110 2.00 -21.24 5.67
N PRO A 111 2.72 -22.08 6.42
CA PRO A 111 2.76 -22.03 7.88
C PRO A 111 3.71 -20.96 8.44
N TRP A 112 4.27 -20.08 7.61
CA TRP A 112 5.16 -18.99 8.03
C TRP A 112 4.69 -17.63 7.53
N THR A 113 5.21 -16.58 8.15
CA THR A 113 4.96 -15.19 7.76
C THR A 113 6.29 -14.44 7.78
N LEU A 114 6.59 -13.75 6.68
CA LEU A 114 7.80 -12.94 6.55
C LEU A 114 7.51 -11.51 6.97
N HIS A 115 8.41 -10.91 7.73
CA HIS A 115 8.29 -9.53 8.18
C HIS A 115 9.40 -8.66 7.57
N HIS A 116 9.02 -7.46 7.12
CA HIS A 116 9.98 -6.39 6.88
C HIS A 116 10.46 -5.85 8.23
N LYS A 117 11.76 -5.55 8.34
CA LYS A 117 12.39 -5.08 9.58
C LYS A 117 12.83 -3.63 9.54
N HIS A 118 12.78 -3.01 8.36
CA HIS A 118 13.30 -1.68 8.09
C HIS A 118 12.26 -0.86 7.34
N ALA A 119 12.26 0.44 7.58
CA ALA A 119 11.49 1.38 6.79
C ALA A 119 12.22 1.68 5.47
N ASP A 120 11.49 2.00 4.41
CA ASP A 120 12.07 2.25 3.09
C ASP A 120 13.13 3.39 3.11
N HIS A 121 12.94 4.40 3.96
CA HIS A 121 13.87 5.52 4.09
C HIS A 121 15.22 5.14 4.74
N GLU A 122 15.30 4.00 5.42
CA GLU A 122 16.53 3.48 6.04
C GLU A 122 17.39 2.67 5.05
N MET A 123 16.85 2.36 3.86
CA MET A 123 17.47 1.42 2.93
C MET A 123 18.47 2.06 1.96
N LEU A 124 18.71 3.37 2.07
CA LEU A 124 19.69 4.08 1.26
C LEU A 124 21.11 3.77 1.73
N LYS A 125 22.04 3.70 0.76
CA LYS A 125 23.47 3.63 1.03
C LYS A 125 24.11 5.00 0.81
N PRO A 126 25.21 5.32 1.51
CA PRO A 126 26.01 6.50 1.20
C PRO A 126 26.42 6.50 -0.28
N ALA A 127 26.38 7.67 -0.93
CA ALA A 127 26.70 7.81 -2.34
C ALA A 127 28.11 7.28 -2.68
N SER A 128 29.07 7.40 -1.76
CA SER A 128 30.43 6.88 -1.92
C SER A 128 30.52 5.34 -1.96
N GLN A 129 29.44 4.63 -1.67
CA GLN A 129 29.34 3.16 -1.72
C GLN A 129 28.52 2.68 -2.94
N CYS A 130 28.16 3.58 -3.84
CA CYS A 130 27.32 3.30 -4.99
C CYS A 130 28.00 3.76 -6.28
N GLU A 131 27.84 2.97 -7.34
CA GLU A 131 28.19 3.39 -8.69
C GLU A 131 27.07 4.28 -9.26
N PRO A 132 27.38 5.49 -9.76
CA PRO A 132 26.40 6.32 -10.45
C PRO A 132 25.80 5.60 -11.66
N ILE A 133 24.49 5.75 -11.85
CA ILE A 133 23.78 5.18 -13.00
C ILE A 133 23.80 6.19 -14.14
N GLU A 134 24.41 5.84 -15.27
CA GLU A 134 24.35 6.63 -16.51
C GLU A 134 23.06 6.35 -17.27
N TYR A 135 22.08 7.26 -17.16
CA TYR A 135 20.83 7.16 -17.92
C TYR A 135 20.98 7.76 -19.32
N PRO A 136 20.43 7.11 -20.37
CA PRO A 136 20.45 7.65 -21.72
C PRO A 136 19.63 8.95 -21.80
N LYS A 137 20.02 9.85 -22.70
CA LYS A 137 19.25 11.07 -22.98
C LYS A 137 17.89 10.71 -23.59
N PRO A 138 16.82 11.48 -23.27
CA PRO A 138 15.53 11.26 -23.88
C PRO A 138 15.57 11.51 -25.39
N ASP A 139 14.86 10.69 -26.15
CA ASP A 139 14.79 10.70 -27.62
C ASP A 139 13.61 11.52 -28.19
N GLY A 140 12.70 11.98 -27.32
CA GLY A 140 11.51 12.75 -27.69
C GLY A 140 10.45 11.94 -28.44
N LYS A 141 10.58 10.61 -28.50
CA LYS A 141 9.64 9.70 -29.20
C LYS A 141 9.11 8.62 -28.27
N LEU A 142 10.01 7.89 -27.63
CA LEU A 142 9.70 6.85 -26.64
C LEU A 142 10.01 7.32 -25.22
N THR A 143 10.96 8.25 -25.08
CA THR A 143 11.48 8.75 -23.82
C THR A 143 11.51 10.28 -23.86
N PHE A 144 11.09 10.91 -22.77
CA PHE A 144 10.89 12.35 -22.69
C PHE A 144 11.58 12.90 -21.46
N ASP A 145 11.89 14.19 -21.48
CA ASP A 145 12.38 14.87 -20.29
C ASP A 145 11.26 15.03 -19.24
N ARG A 146 11.68 15.34 -18.01
CA ARG A 146 10.77 15.48 -16.88
C ARG A 146 9.81 16.66 -17.04
N LEU A 147 10.25 17.79 -17.62
CA LEU A 147 9.43 19.00 -17.72
C LEU A 147 8.25 18.77 -18.69
N SER A 148 8.51 18.14 -19.84
CA SER A 148 7.46 17.71 -20.77
C SER A 148 6.46 16.76 -20.11
N SER A 149 6.95 15.81 -19.30
CA SER A 149 6.09 14.88 -18.55
C SER A 149 5.21 15.60 -17.51
N VAL A 150 5.78 16.57 -16.78
CA VAL A 150 5.05 17.38 -15.79
C VAL A 150 4.01 18.25 -16.46
N PHE A 151 4.33 18.86 -17.60
CA PHE A 151 3.38 19.66 -18.38
C PHE A 151 2.13 18.87 -18.77
N ILE A 152 2.30 17.62 -19.26
CA ILE A 152 1.18 16.75 -19.65
C ILE A 152 0.31 16.33 -18.45
N SER A 153 0.88 16.28 -17.24
CA SER A 153 0.11 16.00 -16.03
C SER A 153 -0.88 17.12 -15.67
N ASN A 154 -0.71 18.30 -16.28
CA ASN A 154 -1.50 19.51 -16.05
C ASN A 154 -1.57 19.93 -14.56
N THR A 155 -0.57 19.53 -13.77
CA THR A 155 -0.45 19.92 -12.38
C THR A 155 -0.07 21.39 -12.28
N ASN A 156 -0.84 22.16 -11.51
CA ASN A 156 -0.60 23.56 -11.24
C ASN A 156 -1.12 23.91 -9.85
N HIS A 157 -0.54 24.95 -9.26
CA HIS A 157 -0.84 25.44 -7.92
C HIS A 157 -0.79 26.97 -7.97
N GLU A 158 -1.56 27.66 -7.13
CA GLU A 158 -1.41 29.11 -6.92
C GLU A 158 0.05 29.42 -6.57
N GLU A 159 0.70 30.34 -7.29
CA GLU A 159 2.13 30.60 -7.12
C GLU A 159 2.42 31.29 -5.78
N ASN A 160 1.50 32.14 -5.32
CA ASN A 160 1.65 32.89 -4.09
C ASN A 160 1.02 32.18 -2.88
N GLN A 161 1.45 30.94 -2.64
CA GLN A 161 1.08 30.16 -1.46
C GLN A 161 2.33 29.59 -0.77
N PRO A 162 2.29 29.31 0.56
CA PRO A 162 3.40 28.66 1.22
C PRO A 162 3.66 27.26 0.64
N ALA A 163 4.93 26.87 0.58
CA ALA A 163 5.31 25.54 0.11
C ALA A 163 4.68 24.45 0.99
N HIS A 164 3.91 23.53 0.39
CA HIS A 164 3.29 22.40 1.10
C HIS A 164 4.29 21.27 1.41
N LEU A 165 5.47 21.28 0.77
CA LEU A 165 6.60 20.44 1.14
C LEU A 165 7.40 21.16 2.23
N THR A 166 7.08 20.85 3.48
CA THR A 166 7.70 21.46 4.66
C THR A 166 8.94 20.68 5.10
N LEU A 167 9.97 21.41 5.50
CA LEU A 167 11.16 20.84 6.14
C LEU A 167 11.05 21.03 7.64
N LYS A 168 11.48 20.02 8.40
CA LYS A 168 11.54 20.11 9.86
C LYS A 168 12.83 20.78 10.32
N ASP A 169 13.92 20.57 9.58
CA ASP A 169 15.26 21.14 9.78
C ASP A 169 15.90 21.47 8.42
#